data_AF-A0A1J5AI86-F1
#
_entry.id   AF-A0A1J5AI86-F1
#
_cell.length_a   1.000
_cell.length_b   1.000
_cell.length_c   1.000
_cell.angle_alpha   90.00
_cell.angle_beta   90.00
_cell.angle_gamma   90.00
#
_symmetry.space_group_name_H-M   'P 1'
#
loop_
_entity.id
_entity.type
_entity.pdbx_description
1 polymer ?
#
loop_
_entity_poly.entity_id
_entity_poly.type
_entity_poly.pdbx_seq_one_letter_code
_entity_poly.pdbx_strand_id
1 'polypeptide(L)'
;MSVAQYDRGTSQAEREALRRNPPHILLTNYMMLEYLLVRPADRDGIFANHRCRYLVLDEIHTYRGTLGANIALLVRRLQAHLRRARQDWLPQVPETEHARRYPALVPVGTSATIKSLAVAGLSPEETRRQRDEDVQGFFARLTGADPATIRVFGEDVEEITIPAEAAYPPRPTDPGHFDPADPEGVRLALCRLAGVPANVTADPGRRPGRARPLARSLLHAAGIGSPLELKFLHLFEAHGFHPAKQVPIALTPGGRPITVADFAVPERRLAIYVDGASVHVGTNLRRDRLIRQRLASASPPWRVVELRARDLGEGAGLVARFQDAAIG
;
A
#
# COMPACT_ATOMS: atom_id res chain seq x y z
N MET A 1 -8.06 8.54 -25.62
CA MET A 1 -8.05 7.53 -24.54
C MET A 1 -8.58 8.20 -23.27
N SER A 2 -9.62 7.65 -22.66
CA SER A 2 -10.30 8.24 -21.48
C SER A 2 -10.19 7.31 -20.27
N VAL A 3 -10.01 7.89 -19.10
CA VAL A 3 -9.91 7.19 -17.81
C VAL A 3 -11.03 7.71 -16.91
N ALA A 4 -11.72 6.83 -16.20
CA ALA A 4 -12.70 7.25 -15.19
C ALA A 4 -12.72 6.32 -13.97
N GLN A 5 -13.16 6.88 -12.85
CA GLN A 5 -13.32 6.17 -11.58
C GLN A 5 -14.80 5.89 -11.32
N TYR A 6 -15.11 4.66 -10.90
CA TYR A 6 -16.43 4.26 -10.46
C TYR A 6 -16.34 3.71 -9.04
N ASP A 7 -16.82 4.48 -8.08
CA ASP A 7 -16.80 4.15 -6.67
C ASP A 7 -18.13 4.48 -5.96
N ARG A 8 -18.11 4.52 -4.61
CA ARG A 8 -19.30 4.86 -3.83
C ARG A 8 -19.71 6.33 -3.95
N GLY A 9 -18.77 7.22 -4.23
CA GLY A 9 -18.99 8.67 -4.38
C GLY A 9 -19.50 9.07 -5.77
N THR A 10 -19.38 8.20 -6.78
CA THR A 10 -19.87 8.48 -8.14
C THR A 10 -21.36 8.80 -8.13
N SER A 11 -21.70 10.03 -8.50
CA SER A 11 -23.06 10.58 -8.54
C SER A 11 -23.91 9.89 -9.62
N GLN A 12 -25.23 10.02 -9.54
CA GLN A 12 -26.12 9.42 -10.54
C GLN A 12 -25.86 9.98 -11.95
N ALA A 13 -25.64 11.29 -12.08
CA ALA A 13 -25.33 11.92 -13.36
C ALA A 13 -24.03 11.39 -13.98
N GLU A 14 -22.98 11.19 -13.17
CA GLU A 14 -21.73 10.58 -13.62
C GLU A 14 -21.92 9.12 -14.03
N ARG A 15 -22.72 8.35 -13.29
CA ARG A 15 -23.04 6.95 -13.68
C ARG A 15 -23.75 6.89 -15.02
N GLU A 16 -24.70 7.80 -15.27
CA GLU A 16 -25.39 7.91 -16.55
C GLU A 16 -24.45 8.34 -17.68
N ALA A 17 -23.50 9.23 -17.40
CA ALA A 17 -22.45 9.58 -18.35
C ALA A 17 -21.56 8.36 -18.69
N LEU A 18 -21.13 7.60 -17.68
CA LEU A 18 -20.32 6.39 -17.86
C LEU A 18 -21.05 5.28 -18.61
N ARG A 19 -22.36 5.11 -18.39
CA ARG A 19 -23.18 4.15 -19.16
C ARG A 19 -23.34 4.57 -20.62
N ARG A 20 -23.46 5.87 -20.90
CA ARG A 20 -23.60 6.37 -22.28
C ARG A 20 -22.29 6.35 -23.04
N ASN A 21 -21.18 6.61 -22.34
CA ASN A 21 -19.84 6.64 -22.92
C ASN A 21 -18.85 5.93 -22.00
N PRO A 22 -18.79 4.58 -22.03
CA PRO A 22 -17.87 3.83 -21.19
C PRO A 22 -16.41 4.23 -21.43
N PRO A 23 -15.60 4.38 -20.36
CA PRO A 23 -14.22 4.83 -20.48
C PRO A 23 -13.31 3.74 -21.05
N HIS A 24 -12.14 4.13 -21.56
CA HIS A 24 -11.13 3.15 -22.02
C HIS A 24 -10.46 2.44 -20.84
N ILE A 25 -10.29 3.14 -19.71
CA ILE A 25 -9.84 2.59 -18.44
C ILE A 25 -10.88 2.91 -17.37
N LEU A 26 -11.38 1.87 -16.72
CA LEU A 26 -12.30 1.97 -15.59
C LEU A 26 -11.57 1.59 -14.30
N LEU A 27 -11.37 2.56 -13.42
CA LEU A 27 -10.83 2.34 -12.08
C LEU A 27 -11.99 2.09 -11.11
N THR A 28 -11.99 0.92 -10.49
CA THR A 28 -13.02 0.57 -9.51
C THR A 28 -12.46 -0.39 -8.48
N ASN A 29 -13.13 -0.49 -7.33
CA ASN A 29 -12.82 -1.51 -6.34
C ASN A 29 -13.75 -2.73 -6.53
N TYR A 30 -13.40 -3.84 -5.91
CA TYR A 30 -14.13 -5.10 -6.06
C TYR A 30 -15.62 -5.01 -5.65
N MET A 31 -15.97 -4.19 -4.66
CA MET A 31 -17.38 -4.03 -4.26
C MET A 31 -18.19 -3.31 -5.31
N MET A 32 -17.58 -2.29 -5.92
CA MET A 32 -18.25 -1.51 -6.95
C MET A 32 -18.32 -2.28 -8.26
N LEU A 33 -17.31 -3.10 -8.58
CA LEU A 33 -17.40 -4.09 -9.65
C LEU A 33 -18.56 -5.08 -9.44
N GLU A 34 -18.80 -5.54 -8.22
CA GLU A 34 -19.96 -6.40 -7.94
C GLU A 34 -21.28 -5.67 -8.21
N TYR A 35 -21.41 -4.41 -7.79
CA TYR A 35 -22.58 -3.60 -8.14
C TYR A 35 -22.74 -3.40 -9.65
N LEU A 36 -21.65 -3.17 -10.37
CA LEU A 36 -21.65 -3.04 -11.83
C LEU A 36 -22.17 -4.29 -12.52
N LEU A 37 -21.93 -5.48 -11.96
CA LEU A 37 -22.40 -6.74 -12.55
C LEU A 37 -23.84 -7.10 -12.13
N VAL A 38 -24.31 -6.62 -10.98
CA VAL A 38 -25.65 -6.95 -10.45
C VAL A 38 -26.73 -6.00 -10.95
N ARG A 39 -26.40 -4.71 -11.14
CA ARG A 39 -27.38 -3.70 -11.58
C ARG A 39 -27.53 -3.73 -13.10
N PRO A 40 -28.71 -4.06 -13.66
CA PRO A 40 -28.87 -4.19 -15.11
C PRO A 40 -28.46 -2.95 -15.90
N ALA A 41 -28.84 -1.75 -15.42
CA ALA A 41 -28.48 -0.50 -16.09
C ALA A 41 -26.96 -0.26 -16.17
N ASP A 42 -26.23 -0.60 -15.10
CA ASP A 42 -24.76 -0.47 -15.07
C ASP A 42 -24.12 -1.56 -15.92
N ARG A 43 -24.56 -2.81 -15.73
CA ARG A 43 -24.06 -3.99 -16.41
C ARG A 43 -24.17 -3.85 -17.92
N ASP A 44 -25.37 -3.54 -18.40
CA ASP A 44 -25.66 -3.48 -19.82
C ASP A 44 -25.15 -2.17 -20.41
N GLY A 45 -25.17 -1.06 -19.66
CA GLY A 45 -24.67 0.23 -20.12
C GLY A 45 -23.14 0.28 -20.27
N ILE A 46 -22.39 -0.30 -19.33
CA ILE A 46 -20.92 -0.22 -19.33
C ILE A 46 -20.29 -1.33 -20.16
N PHE A 47 -20.84 -2.56 -20.12
CA PHE A 47 -20.20 -3.72 -20.75
C PHE A 47 -20.80 -4.09 -22.12
N ALA A 48 -21.90 -3.47 -22.57
CA ALA A 48 -22.33 -3.67 -23.95
C ALA A 48 -21.25 -3.19 -24.92
N ASN A 49 -21.01 -3.98 -25.96
CA ASN A 49 -20.00 -3.74 -26.99
C ASN A 49 -18.57 -3.56 -26.43
N HIS A 50 -18.30 -4.10 -25.24
CA HIS A 50 -16.99 -3.92 -24.62
C HIS A 50 -15.87 -4.45 -25.52
N ARG A 51 -14.70 -3.79 -25.40
CA ARG A 51 -13.41 -4.27 -25.90
C ARG A 51 -12.43 -4.48 -24.75
N CYS A 52 -12.97 -4.79 -23.56
CA CYS A 52 -12.19 -5.07 -22.36
C CYS A 52 -11.21 -6.23 -22.61
N ARG A 53 -9.93 -5.89 -22.77
CA ARG A 53 -8.83 -6.83 -22.98
C ARG A 53 -8.10 -7.14 -21.69
N TYR A 54 -8.06 -6.22 -20.73
CA TYR A 54 -7.27 -6.36 -19.51
C TYR A 54 -8.14 -6.23 -18.27
N LEU A 55 -7.92 -7.14 -17.32
CA LEU A 55 -8.40 -7.02 -15.94
C LEU A 55 -7.19 -6.91 -15.04
N VAL A 56 -6.93 -5.72 -14.51
CA VAL A 56 -5.81 -5.49 -13.60
C VAL A 56 -6.30 -5.63 -12.16
N LEU A 57 -5.71 -6.57 -11.44
CA LEU A 57 -5.95 -6.83 -10.03
C LEU A 57 -4.75 -6.29 -9.26
N ASP A 58 -4.98 -5.23 -8.49
CA ASP A 58 -3.92 -4.61 -7.71
C ASP A 58 -3.66 -5.39 -6.41
N GLU A 59 -2.41 -5.43 -5.97
CA GLU A 59 -2.00 -6.00 -4.68
C GLU A 59 -2.54 -7.42 -4.46
N ILE A 60 -2.37 -8.31 -5.45
CA ILE A 60 -3.06 -9.61 -5.45
C ILE A 60 -2.75 -10.46 -4.23
N HIS A 61 -1.59 -10.24 -3.60
CA HIS A 61 -1.17 -10.95 -2.41
C HIS A 61 -2.09 -10.70 -1.20
N THR A 62 -2.91 -9.66 -1.24
CA THR A 62 -3.90 -9.31 -0.19
C THR A 62 -5.18 -10.15 -0.29
N TYR A 63 -5.47 -10.77 -1.44
CA TYR A 63 -6.68 -11.56 -1.68
C TYR A 63 -6.56 -12.98 -1.11
N ARG A 64 -6.63 -13.12 0.21
CA ARG A 64 -6.53 -14.41 0.93
C ARG A 64 -7.82 -14.74 1.70
N GLY A 65 -7.96 -16.01 2.09
CA GLY A 65 -9.10 -16.51 2.86
C GLY A 65 -10.45 -16.26 2.16
N THR A 66 -11.48 -15.91 2.94
CA THR A 66 -12.84 -15.65 2.43
C THR A 66 -12.87 -14.51 1.41
N LEU A 67 -12.09 -13.45 1.62
CA LEU A 67 -12.01 -12.35 0.65
C LEU A 67 -11.48 -12.85 -0.69
N GLY A 68 -10.37 -13.59 -0.68
CA GLY A 68 -9.80 -14.19 -1.89
C GLY A 68 -10.79 -15.07 -2.64
N ALA A 69 -11.54 -15.91 -1.93
CA ALA A 69 -12.58 -16.75 -2.54
C ALA A 69 -13.70 -15.91 -3.20
N ASN A 70 -14.16 -14.85 -2.54
CA ASN A 70 -15.18 -13.94 -3.09
C ASN A 70 -14.67 -13.20 -4.33
N ILE A 71 -13.43 -12.70 -4.31
CA ILE A 71 -12.81 -12.07 -5.48
C ILE A 71 -12.68 -13.08 -6.62
N ALA A 72 -12.28 -14.32 -6.31
CA ALA A 72 -12.13 -15.37 -7.31
C ALA A 72 -13.46 -15.68 -8.03
N LEU A 73 -14.58 -15.70 -7.29
CA LEU A 73 -15.92 -15.83 -7.86
C LEU A 73 -16.33 -14.58 -8.65
N LEU A 74 -16.03 -13.38 -8.14
CA LEU A 74 -16.31 -12.12 -8.83
C LEU A 74 -15.60 -12.04 -10.19
N VAL A 75 -14.32 -12.41 -10.26
CA VAL A 75 -13.53 -12.45 -11.50
C VAL A 75 -14.14 -13.44 -12.50
N ARG A 76 -14.54 -14.65 -12.04
CA ARG A 76 -15.21 -15.63 -12.90
C ARG A 76 -16.56 -15.13 -13.42
N ARG A 77 -17.35 -14.45 -12.57
CA ARG A 77 -18.61 -13.82 -12.98
C ARG A 77 -18.39 -12.72 -14.01
N LEU A 78 -17.38 -11.86 -13.81
CA LEU A 78 -17.01 -10.85 -14.79
C LEU A 78 -16.66 -11.50 -16.14
N GLN A 79 -15.77 -12.48 -16.15
CA GLN A 79 -15.40 -13.20 -17.38
C GLN A 79 -16.60 -13.83 -18.08
N ALA A 80 -17.47 -14.52 -17.32
CA ALA A 80 -18.68 -15.13 -17.86
C ALA A 80 -19.67 -14.08 -18.40
N HIS A 81 -19.73 -12.92 -17.76
CA HIS A 81 -20.55 -11.81 -18.20
C HIS A 81 -20.01 -11.20 -19.49
N LEU A 82 -18.71 -10.86 -19.57
CA LEU A 82 -18.08 -10.30 -20.76
C LEU A 82 -18.26 -11.22 -21.98
N ARG A 83 -18.11 -12.54 -21.82
CA ARG A 83 -18.36 -13.52 -22.90
C ARG A 83 -19.81 -13.51 -23.42
N ARG A 84 -20.78 -13.06 -22.62
CA ARG A 84 -22.21 -13.04 -22.94
C ARG A 84 -22.77 -11.64 -23.12
N ALA A 85 -21.94 -10.62 -22.96
CA ALA A 85 -22.37 -9.23 -23.07
C ALA A 85 -22.89 -8.98 -24.50
N ARG A 86 -23.82 -8.04 -24.64
CA ARG A 86 -24.35 -7.66 -25.95
C ARG A 86 -23.22 -7.15 -26.85
N GLN A 87 -23.15 -7.64 -28.08
CA GLN A 87 -22.12 -7.30 -29.07
C GLN A 87 -22.78 -6.97 -30.43
N ASP A 88 -23.60 -5.93 -30.46
CA ASP A 88 -24.40 -5.50 -31.62
C ASP A 88 -23.78 -4.33 -32.42
N TRP A 89 -22.71 -3.69 -31.91
CA TRP A 89 -21.96 -2.68 -32.63
C TRP A 89 -20.90 -3.31 -33.54
N LEU A 90 -20.93 -2.99 -34.84
CA LEU A 90 -20.06 -3.60 -35.85
C LEU A 90 -19.93 -5.13 -35.67
N PRO A 91 -21.05 -5.88 -35.75
CA PRO A 91 -21.05 -7.31 -35.46
C PRO A 91 -20.29 -8.10 -36.55
N GLN A 92 -20.30 -7.59 -37.79
CA GLN A 92 -19.62 -8.16 -38.94
C GLN A 92 -18.32 -7.38 -39.19
N VAL A 93 -17.20 -7.95 -38.75
CA VAL A 93 -15.85 -7.45 -39.01
C VAL A 93 -15.06 -8.51 -39.77
N PRO A 94 -14.10 -8.15 -40.64
CA PRO A 94 -13.22 -9.13 -41.28
C PRO A 94 -12.49 -9.98 -40.25
N GLU A 95 -12.16 -11.24 -40.59
CA GLU A 95 -11.49 -12.17 -39.68
C GLU A 95 -10.16 -11.61 -39.13
N THR A 96 -9.45 -10.83 -39.93
CA THR A 96 -8.22 -10.11 -39.54
C THR A 96 -8.42 -9.11 -38.39
N GLU A 97 -9.64 -8.65 -38.16
CA GLU A 97 -9.98 -7.68 -37.11
C GLU A 97 -10.74 -8.29 -35.93
N HIS A 98 -11.12 -9.58 -36.01
CA HIS A 98 -11.88 -10.28 -34.95
C HIS A 98 -11.21 -10.15 -33.58
N ALA A 99 -9.90 -10.36 -33.48
CA ALA A 99 -9.18 -10.27 -32.21
C ALA A 99 -9.14 -8.85 -31.62
N ARG A 100 -9.27 -7.81 -32.46
CA ARG A 100 -9.34 -6.41 -32.04
C ARG A 100 -10.74 -6.02 -31.58
N ARG A 101 -11.77 -6.60 -32.22
CA ARG A 101 -13.18 -6.36 -31.91
C ARG A 101 -13.65 -7.16 -30.69
N TYR A 102 -13.21 -8.41 -30.58
CA TYR A 102 -13.57 -9.37 -29.53
C TYR A 102 -12.32 -9.87 -28.81
N PRO A 103 -11.64 -9.01 -28.04
CA PRO A 103 -10.42 -9.41 -27.36
C PRO A 103 -10.71 -10.45 -26.26
N ALA A 104 -9.84 -11.47 -26.18
CA ALA A 104 -9.79 -12.32 -25.00
C ALA A 104 -9.36 -11.49 -23.79
N LEU A 105 -9.99 -11.74 -22.63
CA LEU A 105 -9.63 -11.09 -21.39
C LEU A 105 -8.29 -11.66 -20.87
N VAL A 106 -7.36 -10.77 -20.56
CA VAL A 106 -6.05 -11.05 -19.97
C VAL A 106 -6.06 -10.50 -18.54
N PRO A 107 -6.15 -11.38 -17.52
CA PRO A 107 -5.94 -10.98 -16.14
C PRO A 107 -4.48 -10.62 -15.90
N VAL A 108 -4.25 -9.51 -15.20
CA VAL A 108 -2.93 -9.04 -14.78
C VAL A 108 -2.97 -8.83 -13.27
N GLY A 109 -2.02 -9.40 -12.55
CA GLY A 109 -1.87 -9.18 -11.10
C GLY A 109 -0.61 -8.39 -10.80
N THR A 110 -0.69 -7.38 -9.94
CA THR A 110 0.47 -6.59 -9.47
C THR A 110 0.84 -6.95 -8.03
N SER A 111 2.06 -6.58 -7.64
CA SER A 111 2.58 -6.72 -6.28
C SER A 111 2.35 -8.12 -5.68
N ALA A 112 2.73 -9.15 -6.42
CA ALA A 112 2.47 -10.55 -6.08
C ALA A 112 3.47 -11.10 -5.04
N THR A 113 3.55 -10.48 -3.86
CA THR A 113 4.46 -10.92 -2.80
C THR A 113 3.86 -12.06 -1.99
N ILE A 114 4.14 -13.31 -2.40
CA ILE A 114 3.78 -14.49 -1.61
C ILE A 114 4.97 -14.85 -0.71
N LYS A 115 4.70 -14.94 0.60
CA LYS A 115 5.66 -15.51 1.55
C LYS A 115 5.71 -17.02 1.29
N SER A 116 6.62 -17.46 0.44
CA SER A 116 6.96 -18.87 0.33
C SER A 116 7.60 -19.32 1.64
N LEU A 117 7.32 -20.55 2.08
CA LEU A 117 8.06 -21.16 3.18
C LEU A 117 9.49 -21.34 2.69
N ALA A 118 10.43 -20.59 3.26
CA ALA A 118 11.84 -20.76 2.94
C ALA A 118 12.25 -22.18 3.37
N VAL A 119 12.46 -23.06 2.40
CA VAL A 119 13.09 -24.35 2.64
C VAL A 119 14.57 -24.06 2.84
N ALA A 120 15.10 -24.39 4.01
CA ALA A 120 16.52 -24.21 4.31
C ALA A 120 17.37 -25.01 3.31
N GLY A 121 18.35 -24.36 2.68
CA GLY A 121 19.32 -25.01 1.78
C GLY A 121 19.05 -24.89 0.27
N LEU A 122 18.03 -24.14 -0.16
CA LEU A 122 17.80 -23.88 -1.60
C LEU A 122 18.74 -22.80 -2.15
N SER A 123 19.15 -22.96 -3.41
CA SER A 123 19.84 -21.91 -4.16
C SER A 123 18.92 -20.69 -4.41
N PRO A 124 19.49 -19.52 -4.74
CA PRO A 124 18.70 -18.34 -5.11
C PRO A 124 17.76 -18.57 -6.30
N GLU A 125 18.20 -19.37 -7.29
CA GLU A 125 17.40 -19.71 -8.47
C GLU A 125 16.21 -20.60 -8.14
N GLU A 126 16.42 -21.62 -7.31
CA GLU A 126 15.35 -22.51 -6.85
C GLU A 126 14.33 -21.78 -5.99
N THR A 127 14.80 -20.84 -5.15
CA THR A 127 13.92 -19.97 -4.36
C THR A 127 13.05 -19.10 -5.25
N ARG A 128 13.61 -18.53 -6.33
CA ARG A 128 12.86 -17.75 -7.32
C ARG A 128 11.83 -18.61 -8.04
N ARG A 129 12.23 -19.80 -8.52
CA ARG A 129 11.34 -20.74 -9.21
C ARG A 129 10.16 -21.14 -8.32
N GLN A 130 10.42 -21.51 -7.07
CA GLN A 130 9.36 -21.89 -6.12
C GLN A 130 8.39 -20.74 -5.85
N ARG A 131 8.90 -19.53 -5.65
CA ARG A 131 8.06 -18.34 -5.48
C ARG A 131 7.19 -18.10 -6.70
N ASP A 132 7.75 -18.21 -7.90
CA ASP A 132 7.01 -17.98 -9.14
C ASP A 132 5.93 -19.05 -9.34
N GLU A 133 6.21 -20.31 -9.03
CA GLU A 133 5.22 -21.40 -9.00
C GLU A 133 4.10 -21.14 -7.98
N ASP A 134 4.43 -20.65 -6.79
CA ASP A 134 3.45 -20.28 -5.77
C ASP A 134 2.53 -19.14 -6.25
N VAL A 135 3.12 -18.13 -6.89
CA VAL A 135 2.39 -17.00 -7.49
C VAL A 135 1.49 -17.47 -8.62
N GLN A 136 1.98 -18.34 -9.51
CA GLN A 136 1.18 -18.93 -10.58
C GLN A 136 0.00 -19.72 -10.01
N GLY A 137 0.23 -20.60 -9.03
CA GLY A 137 -0.81 -21.41 -8.42
C GLY A 137 -1.85 -20.57 -7.67
N PHE A 138 -1.43 -19.50 -6.99
CA PHE A 138 -2.35 -18.55 -6.38
C PHE A 138 -3.17 -17.79 -7.43
N PHE A 139 -2.52 -17.23 -8.44
CA PHE A 139 -3.17 -16.43 -9.48
C PHE A 139 -4.11 -17.26 -10.37
N ALA A 140 -3.75 -18.52 -10.65
CA ALA A 140 -4.61 -19.49 -11.34
C ALA A 140 -5.89 -19.76 -10.56
N ARG A 141 -5.81 -19.98 -9.23
CA ARG A 141 -7.00 -20.15 -8.38
C ARG A 141 -7.86 -18.89 -8.35
N LEU A 142 -7.24 -17.72 -8.28
CA LEU A 142 -7.94 -16.44 -8.27
C LEU A 142 -8.68 -16.19 -9.60
N THR A 143 -8.01 -16.38 -10.73
CA THR A 143 -8.53 -15.99 -12.05
C THR A 143 -9.25 -17.09 -12.81
N GLY A 144 -8.98 -18.36 -12.45
CA GLY A 144 -9.40 -19.54 -13.22
C GLY A 144 -8.55 -19.79 -14.46
N ALA A 145 -7.43 -19.07 -14.66
CA ALA A 145 -6.51 -19.31 -15.77
C ALA A 145 -5.71 -20.59 -15.57
N ASP A 146 -5.27 -21.19 -16.68
CA ASP A 146 -4.34 -22.32 -16.67
C ASP A 146 -2.98 -21.85 -16.13
N PRO A 147 -2.45 -22.46 -15.04
CA PRO A 147 -1.13 -22.15 -14.51
C PRO A 147 -0.01 -22.09 -15.57
N ALA A 148 -0.03 -22.99 -16.57
CA ALA A 148 1.01 -23.06 -17.60
C ALA A 148 1.06 -21.81 -18.50
N THR A 149 -0.04 -21.06 -18.57
CA THR A 149 -0.16 -19.82 -19.35
C THR A 149 0.25 -18.57 -18.57
N ILE A 150 0.42 -18.69 -17.25
CA ILE A 150 0.73 -17.56 -16.38
C ILE A 150 2.23 -17.27 -16.43
N ARG A 151 2.57 -16.01 -16.69
CA ARG A 151 3.95 -15.52 -16.64
C ARG A 151 4.11 -14.64 -15.41
N VAL A 152 5.18 -14.86 -14.66
CA VAL A 152 5.55 -14.06 -13.49
C VAL A 152 6.75 -13.22 -13.87
N PHE A 153 6.65 -11.91 -13.62
CA PHE A 153 7.72 -10.97 -13.85
C PHE A 153 8.15 -10.42 -12.49
N GLY A 154 9.37 -10.74 -12.07
CA GLY A 154 9.99 -10.22 -10.87
C GLY A 154 10.93 -9.04 -11.18
N GLU A 155 11.24 -8.27 -10.15
CA GLU A 155 12.34 -7.30 -10.18
C GLU A 155 13.56 -7.94 -9.50
N ASP A 156 14.71 -7.88 -10.16
CA ASP A 156 15.97 -8.23 -9.52
C ASP A 156 16.49 -7.02 -8.74
N VAL A 157 16.68 -7.20 -7.43
CA VAL A 157 17.30 -6.18 -6.59
C VAL A 157 18.81 -6.29 -6.80
N GLU A 158 19.34 -5.42 -7.64
CA GLU A 158 20.79 -5.26 -7.76
C GLU A 158 21.31 -4.53 -6.52
N GLU A 159 22.31 -5.12 -5.87
CA GLU A 159 22.98 -4.50 -4.73
C GLU A 159 23.91 -3.42 -5.27
N ILE A 160 23.45 -2.17 -5.20
CA ILE A 160 24.27 -1.02 -5.61
C ILE A 160 25.49 -0.97 -4.68
N THR A 161 26.69 -1.15 -5.23
CA THR A 161 27.93 -0.86 -4.52
C THR A 161 27.97 0.64 -4.28
N ILE A 162 27.78 1.06 -3.02
CA ILE A 162 27.88 2.47 -2.65
C ILE A 162 29.36 2.86 -2.78
N PRO A 163 29.74 3.82 -3.65
CA PRO A 163 31.10 4.32 -3.71
C PRO A 163 31.55 4.81 -2.33
N ALA A 164 32.84 4.68 -2.00
CA ALA A 164 33.35 5.11 -0.71
C ALA A 164 33.06 6.60 -0.44
N GLU A 165 33.05 7.43 -1.49
CA GLU A 165 32.67 8.84 -1.42
C GLU A 165 31.17 9.12 -1.19
N ALA A 166 30.30 8.12 -1.33
CA ALA A 166 28.84 8.23 -1.13
C ALA A 166 28.36 7.53 0.16
N ALA A 167 29.29 7.02 0.98
CA ALA A 167 28.98 6.45 2.27
C ALA A 167 28.67 7.54 3.29
N TYR A 168 27.64 7.34 4.12
CA TYR A 168 27.40 8.23 5.26
C TYR A 168 28.61 8.18 6.21
N PRO A 169 29.03 9.31 6.78
CA PRO A 169 30.02 9.29 7.83
C PRO A 169 29.53 8.41 8.98
N PRO A 170 30.41 7.63 9.62
CA PRO A 170 30.05 6.67 10.68
C PRO A 170 29.47 7.36 11.94
N ARG A 171 29.54 8.69 12.02
CA ARG A 171 28.89 9.50 13.06
C ARG A 171 27.97 10.52 12.40
N PRO A 172 26.74 10.73 12.94
CA PRO A 172 25.88 11.82 12.52
C PRO A 172 26.65 13.13 12.54
N THR A 173 26.75 13.79 11.40
CA THR A 173 27.42 15.09 11.30
C THR A 173 26.34 16.16 11.46
N ASP A 174 26.53 17.08 12.41
CA ASP A 174 25.62 18.21 12.58
C ASP A 174 25.79 19.17 11.38
N PRO A 175 24.75 19.37 10.55
CA PRO A 175 24.82 20.34 9.45
C PRO A 175 24.87 21.79 9.94
N GLY A 176 24.70 22.04 11.24
CA GLY A 176 24.51 23.36 11.82
C GLY A 176 23.19 23.99 11.38
N HIS A 177 22.92 25.19 11.88
CA HIS A 177 21.79 25.99 11.41
C HIS A 177 22.07 26.54 10.01
N PHE A 178 21.12 26.40 9.09
CA PHE A 178 21.15 26.99 7.76
C PHE A 178 19.73 27.36 7.32
N ASP A 179 19.61 28.36 6.45
CA ASP A 179 18.34 28.70 5.80
C ASP A 179 18.11 27.78 4.59
N PRO A 180 17.05 26.96 4.56
CA PRO A 180 16.73 26.12 3.40
C PRO A 180 16.40 26.90 2.12
N ALA A 181 16.07 28.19 2.24
CA ALA A 181 15.81 29.06 1.10
C ALA A 181 17.10 29.65 0.49
N ASP A 182 18.24 29.54 1.18
CA ASP A 182 19.55 29.98 0.69
C ASP A 182 20.29 28.81 0.00
N PRO A 183 20.43 28.80 -1.34
CA PRO A 183 21.10 27.73 -2.06
C PRO A 183 22.55 27.50 -1.60
N GLU A 184 23.25 28.55 -1.19
CA GLU A 184 24.65 28.46 -0.76
C GLU A 184 24.77 27.90 0.67
N GLY A 185 23.87 28.34 1.57
CA GLY A 185 23.70 27.74 2.89
C GLY A 185 23.36 26.25 2.84
N VAL A 186 22.45 25.86 1.95
CA VAL A 186 22.11 24.45 1.68
C VAL A 186 23.32 23.68 1.15
N ARG A 187 24.06 24.24 0.18
CA ARG A 187 25.26 23.61 -0.38
C ARG A 187 26.32 23.36 0.70
N LEU A 188 26.62 24.36 1.53
CA LEU A 188 27.57 24.25 2.62
C LEU A 188 27.14 23.25 3.70
N ALA A 189 25.84 23.15 3.97
CA ALA A 189 25.29 22.13 4.87
C ALA A 189 25.47 20.70 4.29
N LEU A 190 25.21 20.54 2.99
CA LEU A 190 25.42 19.26 2.29
C LEU A 190 26.90 18.85 2.23
N CYS A 191 27.82 19.78 1.98
CA CYS A 191 29.26 19.52 2.03
C CYS A 191 29.70 19.01 3.41
N ARG A 192 29.19 19.63 4.50
CA ARG A 192 29.45 19.19 5.87
C ARG A 192 28.90 17.79 6.13
N LEU A 193 27.66 17.52 5.74
CA LEU A 193 27.03 16.21 5.91
C LEU A 193 27.75 15.08 5.14
N ALA A 194 28.29 15.40 3.96
CA ALA A 194 29.03 14.45 3.14
C ALA A 194 30.52 14.37 3.50
N GLY A 195 31.01 15.18 4.43
CA GLY A 195 32.44 15.23 4.80
C GLY A 195 33.36 15.68 3.65
N VAL A 196 32.83 16.45 2.69
CA VAL A 196 33.58 16.93 1.52
C VAL A 196 33.94 18.42 1.65
N PRO A 197 35.05 18.90 1.03
CA PRO A 197 35.48 20.29 1.17
C PRO A 197 34.46 21.28 0.60
N ALA A 198 34.41 22.49 1.17
CA ALA A 198 33.45 23.54 0.79
C ALA A 198 33.61 24.08 -0.65
N ASN A 199 34.69 23.72 -1.35
CA ASN A 199 34.93 24.08 -2.75
C ASN A 199 34.30 23.11 -3.76
N VAL A 200 33.67 22.03 -3.30
CA VAL A 200 32.96 21.09 -4.17
C VAL A 200 31.70 21.76 -4.73
N THR A 201 31.67 21.93 -6.04
CA THR A 201 30.50 22.43 -6.77
C THR A 201 29.56 21.27 -7.08
N ALA A 202 28.27 21.48 -6.85
CA ALA A 202 27.26 20.53 -7.29
C ALA A 202 27.21 20.55 -8.83
N ASP A 203 27.42 19.42 -9.48
CA ASP A 203 27.24 19.30 -10.94
C ASP A 203 25.73 19.40 -11.28
N PRO A 204 25.27 20.48 -11.94
CA PRO A 204 23.87 20.65 -12.26
C PRO A 204 23.37 19.67 -13.34
N GLY A 205 24.27 18.98 -14.04
CA GLY A 205 23.96 18.10 -15.17
C GLY A 205 23.63 16.66 -14.78
N ARG A 206 24.03 16.19 -13.60
CA ARG A 206 23.81 14.81 -13.16
C ARG A 206 22.54 14.73 -12.33
N ARG A 207 21.41 14.38 -12.99
CA ARG A 207 20.18 14.04 -12.27
C ARG A 207 20.53 12.98 -11.20
N PRO A 208 20.19 13.18 -9.92
CA PRO A 208 20.41 12.14 -8.93
C PRO A 208 19.65 10.90 -9.40
N GLY A 209 20.40 9.84 -9.74
CA GLY A 209 19.81 8.52 -9.94
C GLY A 209 18.97 8.23 -8.71
N ARG A 210 17.70 7.81 -8.92
CA ARG A 210 16.65 7.68 -7.89
C ARG A 210 17.26 7.29 -6.53
N ALA A 211 17.52 8.29 -5.69
CA ALA A 211 17.96 8.03 -4.34
C ALA A 211 16.85 7.22 -3.69
N ARG A 212 17.16 6.03 -3.16
CA ARG A 212 16.27 5.37 -2.22
C ARG A 212 15.90 6.44 -1.18
N PRO A 213 14.62 6.79 -1.00
CA PRO A 213 14.29 8.00 -0.28
C PRO A 213 14.88 7.90 1.14
N LEU A 214 15.79 8.82 1.47
CA LEU A 214 16.42 9.03 2.79
C LEU A 214 15.46 8.78 3.96
N ALA A 215 14.20 9.17 3.77
CA ALA A 215 13.10 8.91 4.68
C ALA A 215 13.01 7.44 5.13
N ARG A 216 13.11 6.46 4.22
CA ARG A 216 12.90 5.04 4.54
C ARG A 216 14.04 4.44 5.38
N SER A 217 15.27 4.89 5.18
CA SER A 217 16.43 4.46 5.98
C SER A 217 16.39 5.05 7.40
N LEU A 218 15.98 6.32 7.53
CA LEU A 218 15.79 6.98 8.82
C LEU A 218 14.65 6.33 9.63
N LEU A 219 13.55 5.97 8.95
CA LEU A 219 12.43 5.26 9.58
C LEU A 219 12.83 3.86 10.06
N HIS A 220 13.59 3.12 9.27
CA HIS A 220 14.12 1.82 9.67
C HIS A 220 15.06 1.92 10.88
N ALA A 221 15.98 2.89 10.88
CA ALA A 221 16.88 3.13 12.02
C ALA A 221 16.11 3.53 13.30
N ALA A 222 15.03 4.30 13.16
CA ALA A 222 14.17 4.68 14.27
C ALA A 222 13.23 3.54 14.74
N GLY A 223 13.11 2.44 13.98
CA GLY A 223 12.19 1.34 14.28
C GLY A 223 10.72 1.73 14.11
N ILE A 224 10.42 2.57 13.11
CA ILE A 224 9.13 3.24 12.91
C ILE A 224 8.62 3.04 11.47
N GLY A 225 7.30 3.01 11.27
CA GLY A 225 6.65 2.73 9.99
C GLY A 225 6.42 3.93 9.07
N SER A 226 6.38 5.16 9.60
CA SER A 226 6.03 6.36 8.82
C SER A 226 6.70 7.66 9.31
N PRO A 227 6.85 8.68 8.44
CA PRO A 227 7.36 9.99 8.85
C PRO A 227 6.52 10.67 9.92
N LEU A 228 5.21 10.36 9.98
CA LEU A 228 4.33 10.92 10.99
C LEU A 228 4.58 10.29 12.36
N GLU A 229 4.77 8.97 12.41
CA GLU A 229 5.19 8.29 13.65
C GLU A 229 6.54 8.84 14.15
N LEU A 230 7.50 9.14 13.26
CA LEU A 230 8.79 9.73 13.65
C LEU A 230 8.61 11.10 14.33
N LYS A 231 7.69 11.93 13.83
CA LYS A 231 7.36 13.22 14.46
C LYS A 231 6.75 13.04 15.84
N PHE A 232 5.87 12.04 16.02
CA PHE A 232 5.32 11.72 17.32
C PHE A 232 6.36 11.15 18.28
N LEU A 233 7.28 10.31 17.81
CA LEU A 233 8.39 9.81 18.63
C LEU A 233 9.23 10.97 19.18
N HIS A 234 9.67 11.89 18.33
CA HIS A 234 10.43 13.06 18.79
C HIS A 234 9.62 13.93 19.76
N LEU A 235 8.30 14.08 19.53
CA LEU A 235 7.43 14.81 20.45
C LEU A 235 7.36 14.12 21.82
N PHE A 236 7.26 12.79 21.85
CA PHE A 236 7.22 12.01 23.09
C PHE A 236 8.55 12.09 23.85
N GLU A 237 9.67 11.88 23.15
CA GLU A 237 11.02 11.97 23.73
C GLU A 237 11.31 13.36 24.30
N ALA A 238 10.96 14.42 23.58
CA ALA A 238 11.13 15.80 24.02
C ALA A 238 10.39 16.13 25.33
N HIS A 239 9.35 15.36 25.68
CA HIS A 239 8.54 15.55 26.88
C HIS A 239 8.63 14.36 27.85
N GLY A 240 9.67 13.53 27.73
CA GLY A 240 9.97 12.46 28.68
C GLY A 240 9.03 11.25 28.64
N PHE A 241 8.22 11.09 27.60
CA PHE A 241 7.38 9.92 27.39
C PHE A 241 8.06 8.94 26.43
N HIS A 242 8.26 7.70 26.87
CA HIS A 242 9.05 6.71 26.12
C HIS A 242 8.24 5.42 25.89
N PRO A 243 7.23 5.45 25.00
CA PRO A 243 6.45 4.26 24.71
C PRO A 243 7.27 3.27 23.87
N ALA A 244 6.99 1.98 24.04
CA ALA A 244 7.56 0.94 23.19
C ALA A 244 7.00 1.06 21.76
N LYS A 245 7.86 0.81 20.77
CA LYS A 245 7.55 0.98 19.33
C LYS A 245 7.09 -0.33 18.72
N GLN A 246 6.15 -0.28 17.77
CA GLN A 246 5.74 -1.43 16.94
C GLN A 246 5.41 -2.68 17.78
N VAL A 247 4.52 -2.52 18.76
CA VAL A 247 4.26 -3.54 19.79
C VAL A 247 3.10 -4.45 19.39
N PRO A 248 3.28 -5.78 19.32
CA PRO A 248 2.18 -6.72 19.12
C PRO A 248 1.21 -6.74 20.31
N ILE A 249 -0.09 -6.56 20.05
CA ILE A 249 -1.13 -6.47 21.08
C ILE A 249 -2.10 -7.66 20.98
N ALA A 250 -2.29 -8.34 22.10
CA ALA A 250 -3.25 -9.42 22.27
C ALA A 250 -4.46 -8.97 23.12
N LEU A 251 -5.61 -9.65 22.94
CA LEU A 251 -6.81 -9.38 23.74
C LEU A 251 -6.61 -9.78 25.21
N THR A 252 -6.01 -10.94 25.43
CA THR A 252 -5.72 -11.49 26.76
C THR A 252 -4.22 -11.52 27.01
N PRO A 253 -3.77 -11.40 28.28
CA PRO A 253 -2.37 -11.62 28.63
C PRO A 253 -1.89 -13.00 28.14
N GLY A 254 -0.74 -13.04 27.45
CA GLY A 254 -0.21 -14.28 26.85
C GLY A 254 -0.96 -14.81 25.61
N GLY A 255 -2.03 -14.14 25.18
CA GLY A 255 -2.78 -14.51 23.98
C GLY A 255 -2.04 -14.22 22.67
N ARG A 256 -2.54 -14.77 21.56
CA ARG A 256 -2.00 -14.48 20.23
C ARG A 256 -2.27 -13.00 19.87
N PRO A 257 -1.26 -12.24 19.41
CA PRO A 257 -1.46 -10.87 18.97
C PRO A 257 -2.46 -10.78 17.81
N ILE A 258 -3.37 -9.81 17.88
CA ILE A 258 -4.38 -9.54 16.85
C ILE A 258 -4.06 -8.30 16.01
N THR A 259 -3.11 -7.48 16.47
CA THR A 259 -2.67 -6.24 15.84
C THR A 259 -1.29 -5.84 16.34
N VAL A 260 -0.64 -4.89 15.67
CA VAL A 260 0.59 -4.23 16.10
C VAL A 260 0.26 -2.76 16.28
N ALA A 261 0.54 -2.20 17.46
CA ALA A 261 0.37 -0.77 17.74
C ALA A 261 1.65 -0.02 17.38
N ASP A 262 1.52 1.18 16.80
CA ASP A 262 2.68 2.00 16.42
C ASP A 262 3.50 2.37 17.65
N PHE A 263 2.81 2.72 18.74
CA PHE A 263 3.39 2.87 20.07
C PHE A 263 2.52 2.19 21.13
N ALA A 264 3.10 1.69 22.21
CA ALA A 264 2.35 1.15 23.34
C ALA A 264 3.08 1.30 24.67
N VAL A 265 2.32 1.28 25.76
CA VAL A 265 2.83 1.08 27.12
C VAL A 265 2.13 -0.18 27.65
N PRO A 266 2.69 -1.38 27.41
CA PRO A 266 2.03 -2.66 27.72
C PRO A 266 1.63 -2.80 29.19
N GLU A 267 2.50 -2.35 30.09
CA GLU A 267 2.29 -2.33 31.55
C GLU A 267 0.99 -1.60 31.93
N ARG A 268 0.64 -0.57 31.17
CA ARG A 268 -0.54 0.30 31.39
C ARG A 268 -1.69 -0.03 30.43
N ARG A 269 -1.52 -1.07 29.60
CA ARG A 269 -2.44 -1.47 28.52
C ARG A 269 -2.91 -0.29 27.68
N LEU A 270 -1.96 0.60 27.35
CA LEU A 270 -2.14 1.72 26.44
C LEU A 270 -1.60 1.34 25.06
N ALA A 271 -2.44 1.43 24.04
CA ALA A 271 -2.07 1.24 22.64
C ALA A 271 -2.35 2.53 21.86
N ILE A 272 -1.34 3.02 21.14
CA ILE A 272 -1.37 4.27 20.38
C ILE A 272 -1.17 3.92 18.91
N TYR A 273 -2.09 4.41 18.07
CA TYR A 273 -2.06 4.23 16.63
C TYR A 273 -1.92 5.60 15.96
N VAL A 274 -0.95 5.73 15.06
CA VAL A 274 -0.71 6.94 14.28
C VAL A 274 -1.32 6.77 12.89
N ASP A 275 -2.41 7.48 12.66
CA ASP A 275 -3.10 7.53 11.38
C ASP A 275 -2.42 8.59 10.48
N GLY A 276 -1.61 8.10 9.55
CA GLY A 276 -1.05 8.90 8.46
C GLY A 276 -2.12 9.21 7.43
N ALA A 277 -2.33 10.50 7.12
CA ALA A 277 -3.30 11.02 6.16
C ALA A 277 -3.08 10.59 4.68
N SER A 278 -2.42 9.45 4.43
CA SER A 278 -2.03 8.98 3.09
C SER A 278 -2.36 7.50 2.81
N VAL A 279 -3.00 6.75 3.72
CA VAL A 279 -3.40 5.35 3.43
C VAL A 279 -4.69 4.93 4.15
N HIS A 280 -5.83 5.59 3.91
CA HIS A 280 -7.11 5.05 4.41
C HIS A 280 -8.28 5.24 3.42
N VAL A 281 -8.38 4.31 2.46
CA VAL A 281 -9.61 4.10 1.68
C VAL A 281 -10.35 2.88 2.23
N GLY A 282 -11.58 3.08 2.72
CA GLY A 282 -12.57 2.00 2.87
C GLY A 282 -12.30 0.92 3.94
N THR A 283 -12.31 -0.35 3.53
CA THR A 283 -12.45 -1.57 4.38
C THR A 283 -11.43 -1.72 5.51
N ASN A 284 -10.24 -1.13 5.37
CA ASN A 284 -9.23 -1.10 6.41
C ASN A 284 -9.70 -0.27 7.63
N LEU A 285 -10.41 0.85 7.42
CA LEU A 285 -11.01 1.64 8.51
C LEU A 285 -12.04 0.85 9.33
N ARG A 286 -12.82 -0.02 8.68
CA ARG A 286 -13.82 -0.85 9.39
C ARG A 286 -13.15 -1.94 10.21
N ARG A 287 -12.11 -2.57 9.67
CA ARG A 287 -11.33 -3.60 10.37
C ARG A 287 -10.56 -3.00 11.54
N ASP A 288 -9.89 -1.86 11.32
CA ASP A 288 -9.11 -1.19 12.36
C ASP A 288 -10.03 -0.69 13.48
N ARG A 289 -11.19 -0.11 13.14
CA ARG A 289 -12.21 0.26 14.14
C ARG A 289 -12.72 -0.94 14.93
N LEU A 290 -12.97 -2.07 14.27
CA LEU A 290 -13.41 -3.29 14.95
C LEU A 290 -12.33 -3.88 15.86
N ILE A 291 -11.07 -3.89 15.42
CA ILE A 291 -9.93 -4.33 16.23
C ILE A 291 -9.77 -3.42 17.45
N ARG A 292 -9.82 -2.10 17.27
CA ARG A 292 -9.72 -1.12 18.35
C ARG A 292 -10.88 -1.24 19.34
N GLN A 293 -12.11 -1.47 18.86
CA GLN A 293 -13.27 -1.76 19.71
C GLN A 293 -13.06 -3.05 20.51
N ARG A 294 -12.57 -4.12 19.88
CA ARG A 294 -12.28 -5.38 20.58
C ARG A 294 -11.20 -5.24 21.64
N LEU A 295 -10.18 -4.42 21.39
CA LEU A 295 -9.15 -4.09 22.38
C LEU A 295 -9.75 -3.31 23.56
N ALA A 296 -10.59 -2.31 23.30
CA ALA A 296 -11.28 -1.54 24.34
C ALA A 296 -12.27 -2.39 25.16
N SER A 297 -12.87 -3.40 24.55
CA SER A 297 -13.80 -4.35 25.21
C SER A 297 -13.12 -5.63 25.71
N ALA A 298 -11.79 -5.72 25.67
CA ALA A 298 -11.07 -6.88 26.18
C ALA A 298 -11.21 -6.98 27.72
N SER A 299 -10.89 -8.15 28.27
CA SER A 299 -10.77 -8.34 29.72
C SER A 299 -9.34 -8.79 30.08
N PRO A 300 -8.52 -7.92 30.73
CA PRO A 300 -8.82 -6.52 31.04
C PRO A 300 -8.96 -5.67 29.75
N PRO A 301 -9.42 -4.40 29.78
CA PRO A 301 -9.55 -3.54 28.59
C PRO A 301 -8.26 -2.78 28.23
N TRP A 302 -7.98 -2.60 26.94
CA TRP A 302 -6.91 -1.72 26.48
C TRP A 302 -7.44 -0.29 26.32
N ARG A 303 -6.67 0.70 26.78
CA ARG A 303 -6.87 2.10 26.40
C ARG A 303 -6.29 2.30 25.01
N VAL A 304 -7.15 2.58 24.04
CA VAL A 304 -6.75 2.78 22.65
C VAL A 304 -6.80 4.26 22.31
N VAL A 305 -5.70 4.82 21.80
CA VAL A 305 -5.61 6.22 21.38
C VAL A 305 -5.21 6.27 19.90
N GLU A 306 -5.88 7.14 19.16
CA GLU A 306 -5.60 7.41 17.74
C GLU A 306 -5.03 8.82 17.63
N LEU A 307 -3.89 8.93 16.95
CA LEU A 307 -3.19 10.19 16.71
C LEU A 307 -3.14 10.47 15.22
N ARG A 308 -3.33 11.72 14.85
CA ARG A 308 -3.32 12.24 13.48
C ARG A 308 -2.37 13.42 13.39
N ALA A 309 -2.00 13.78 12.17
CA ALA A 309 -1.07 14.90 11.94
C ALA A 309 -1.47 16.21 12.64
N ARG A 310 -2.76 16.50 12.78
CA ARG A 310 -3.26 17.69 13.49
C ARG A 310 -2.95 17.69 15.00
N ASP A 311 -2.84 16.50 15.61
CA ASP A 311 -2.68 16.36 17.06
C ASP A 311 -1.24 16.69 17.49
N LEU A 312 -0.28 16.74 16.54
CA LEU A 312 1.07 17.26 16.79
C LEU A 312 1.05 18.71 17.30
N GLY A 313 0.04 19.51 16.93
CA GLY A 313 -0.10 20.90 17.36
C GLY A 313 -0.40 21.07 18.86
N GLU A 314 -0.85 20.01 19.54
CA GLU A 314 -1.12 20.05 20.98
C GLU A 314 0.16 19.98 21.84
N GLY A 315 1.30 19.61 21.24
CA GLY A 315 2.62 19.67 21.89
C GLY A 315 2.68 18.93 23.24
N ALA A 316 3.16 19.62 24.27
CA ALA A 316 3.26 19.11 25.64
C ALA A 316 1.92 18.63 26.22
N GLY A 317 0.81 19.30 25.86
CA GLY A 317 -0.52 18.96 26.36
C GLY A 317 -0.97 17.56 25.92
N LEU A 318 -0.56 17.13 24.72
CA LEU A 318 -0.82 15.77 24.25
C LEU A 318 -0.10 14.73 25.12
N VAL A 319 1.17 15.00 25.45
CA VAL A 319 2.01 14.07 26.22
C VAL A 319 1.55 13.99 27.68
N ALA A 320 1.15 15.12 28.27
CA ALA A 320 0.55 15.16 29.60
C ALA A 320 -0.66 14.22 29.71
N ARG A 321 -1.53 14.14 28.69
CA ARG A 321 -2.69 13.20 28.69
C ARG A 321 -2.31 11.71 28.75
N PHE A 322 -1.10 11.36 28.30
CA PHE A 322 -0.56 10.01 28.40
C PHE A 322 0.16 9.75 29.72
N GLN A 323 0.69 10.80 30.35
CA GLN A 323 1.37 10.75 31.65
C GLN A 323 0.37 10.79 32.82
N ASP A 324 -0.65 11.66 32.75
CA ASP A 324 -1.72 11.82 33.76
C ASP A 324 -2.68 10.63 33.81
N ALA A 325 -2.68 9.82 32.75
CA ALA A 325 -3.32 8.50 32.71
C ALA A 325 -2.75 7.48 33.73
N ALA A 326 -1.79 7.88 34.57
CA ALA A 326 -1.07 7.02 35.50
C ALA A 326 -1.74 6.83 36.87
N ILE A 327 -2.92 7.41 37.11
CA ILE A 327 -3.65 7.28 38.38
C ILE A 327 -5.14 7.03 38.06
N GLY A 328 -5.51 5.77 37.83
CA GLY A 328 -6.90 5.38 37.58
C GLY A 328 -7.02 3.88 37.36
#